data_AF-A0A914D3X6-F1
#
_entry.id   AF-A0A914D3X6-F1
#
_cell.length_a   1.000
_cell.length_b   1.000
_cell.length_c   1.000
_cell.angle_alpha   90.00
_cell.angle_beta   90.00
_cell.angle_gamma   90.00
#
_symmetry.space_group_name_H-M   'P 1'
#
loop_
_entity.id
_entity.type
_entity.pdbx_description
1 polymer ?
#
loop_
_entity_poly.entity_id
_entity_poly.type
_entity_poly.pdbx_seq_one_letter_code
_entity_poly.pdbx_strand_id
1 'polypeptide(L)'
;MAGANISGDLADPQRAIPLGTLLAIAVTTVIYVLVVWMTGSTCVRDADGINFPMLANSSTSTFTFYSVPDCAANSSCPYGLMNYFQVMEVESLWGPLITAGIFAATLSSALASLVSAPKVFQAVCKDRLFPYINFFAKGYGKNEEPRRAYALAFVIAMAMILIGDLNAIAPIISNFFLASYALINYACFDNSFVESPGFRPGFRYYN
;
A
#
# COMPACT_ATOMS: atom_id res chain seq x y z
N MET A 1 -4.85 -0.28 -8.57
CA MET A 1 -5.53 0.12 -9.82
C MET A 1 -4.79 1.18 -10.66
N ALA A 2 -3.52 1.50 -10.37
CA ALA A 2 -2.79 2.55 -11.09
C ALA A 2 -2.64 2.27 -12.61
N GLY A 3 -2.39 1.02 -13.01
CA GLY A 3 -2.24 0.66 -14.43
C GLY A 3 -3.51 0.79 -15.28
N ALA A 4 -4.69 0.62 -14.68
CA ALA A 4 -5.97 0.79 -15.39
C ALA A 4 -6.34 2.26 -15.57
N ASN A 5 -5.83 3.15 -14.71
CA ASN A 5 -6.13 4.58 -14.73
C ASN A 5 -5.46 5.33 -15.90
N ILE A 6 -4.55 4.67 -16.63
CA ILE A 6 -3.82 5.24 -17.77
C ILE A 6 -4.18 4.48 -19.07
N SER A 7 -5.29 3.72 -19.06
CA SER A 7 -5.70 2.83 -20.16
C SER A 7 -5.76 3.50 -21.54
N GLY A 8 -6.06 4.80 -21.60
CA GLY A 8 -6.11 5.58 -22.84
C GLY A 8 -4.76 5.83 -23.51
N ASP A 9 -3.64 5.73 -22.76
CA ASP A 9 -2.29 5.95 -23.28
C ASP A 9 -1.53 4.64 -23.56
N LEU A 10 -2.17 3.47 -23.35
CA LEU A 10 -1.56 2.18 -23.67
C LEU A 10 -1.73 1.83 -25.14
N ALA A 11 -0.67 1.28 -25.74
CA ALA A 11 -0.70 0.77 -27.12
C ALA A 11 -1.75 -0.34 -27.30
N ASP A 12 -1.85 -1.29 -26.35
CA ASP A 12 -2.83 -2.39 -26.36
C ASP A 12 -3.38 -2.64 -24.94
N PRO A 13 -4.44 -1.93 -24.50
CA PRO A 13 -4.93 -2.01 -23.12
C PRO A 13 -5.47 -3.40 -22.75
N GLN A 14 -6.09 -4.12 -23.70
CA GLN A 14 -6.68 -5.44 -23.45
C GLN A 14 -5.66 -6.49 -23.02
N ARG A 15 -4.42 -6.40 -23.51
CA ARG A 15 -3.34 -7.35 -23.16
C ARG A 15 -2.43 -6.81 -22.07
N ALA A 16 -2.11 -5.51 -22.11
CA ALA A 16 -1.14 -4.91 -21.22
C ALA A 16 -1.64 -4.77 -19.78
N ILE A 17 -2.93 -4.48 -19.57
CA ILE A 17 -3.52 -4.36 -18.22
C ILE A 17 -3.42 -5.70 -17.46
N PRO A 18 -3.99 -6.83 -17.94
CA PRO A 18 -3.99 -8.07 -17.15
C PRO A 18 -2.59 -8.64 -16.94
N LEU A 19 -1.71 -8.57 -17.94
CA LEU A 19 -0.33 -9.06 -17.82
C LEU A 19 0.47 -8.21 -16.83
N GLY A 20 0.36 -6.88 -16.94
CA GLY A 20 1.07 -5.96 -16.08
C GLY A 20 0.61 -6.03 -14.62
N THR A 21 -0.70 -6.10 -14.37
CA THR A 21 -1.23 -6.14 -13.00
C THR A 21 -0.90 -7.46 -12.31
N LEU A 22 -1.10 -8.61 -12.97
CA LEU A 22 -0.80 -9.92 -12.37
C LEU A 22 0.69 -10.11 -12.11
N LEU A 23 1.55 -9.69 -13.05
CA LEU A 23 3.00 -9.77 -12.86
C LEU A 23 3.47 -8.84 -11.73
N ALA A 24 2.95 -7.62 -11.66
CA ALA A 24 3.30 -6.68 -10.58
C ALA A 24 2.86 -7.21 -9.21
N ILE A 25 1.66 -7.79 -9.10
CA ILE A 25 1.20 -8.40 -7.85
C ILE A 25 2.10 -9.58 -7.47
N ALA A 26 2.42 -10.48 -8.41
CA ALA A 26 3.28 -11.63 -8.13
C ALA A 26 4.69 -11.22 -7.68
N VAL A 27 5.31 -10.24 -8.34
CA VAL A 27 6.65 -9.75 -7.98
C VAL A 27 6.63 -9.10 -6.59
N THR A 28 5.64 -8.24 -6.31
CA THR A 28 5.56 -7.54 -5.02
C THR A 28 5.26 -8.49 -3.87
N THR A 29 4.39 -9.48 -4.05
CA THR A 29 4.10 -10.49 -3.00
C THR A 29 5.33 -11.33 -2.68
N VAL A 30 6.08 -11.76 -3.70
CA VAL A 30 7.35 -12.49 -3.49
C VAL A 30 8.35 -11.63 -2.71
N ILE A 31 8.52 -10.37 -3.08
CA ILE A 31 9.42 -9.45 -2.38
C ILE A 31 8.98 -9.26 -0.93
N TYR A 32 7.69 -9.05 -0.65
CA TYR A 32 7.19 -8.91 0.72
C TYR A 32 7.45 -10.14 1.57
N VAL A 33 7.20 -11.35 1.04
CA VAL A 33 7.45 -12.61 1.76
C VAL A 33 8.94 -12.78 2.04
N LEU A 34 9.81 -12.46 1.07
CA LEU A 34 11.27 -12.53 1.26
C LEU A 34 11.75 -11.55 2.33
N VAL A 35 11.25 -10.31 2.35
CA VAL A 35 11.61 -9.34 3.38
C VAL A 35 11.18 -9.82 4.76
N VAL A 36 9.94 -10.31 4.91
CA VAL A 36 9.43 -10.84 6.18
C VAL A 36 10.29 -12.03 6.66
N TRP A 37 10.64 -12.95 5.77
CA TRP A 37 11.45 -14.11 6.14
C TRP A 37 12.88 -13.72 6.52
N MET A 38 13.52 -12.84 5.76
CA MET A 38 14.89 -12.39 6.05
C MET A 38 14.92 -11.63 7.38
N THR A 39 14.09 -10.61 7.56
CA THR A 39 14.04 -9.85 8.82
C THR A 39 13.64 -10.72 10.01
N GLY A 40 12.70 -11.66 9.83
CA GLY A 40 12.30 -12.59 10.89
C GLY A 40 13.37 -13.62 11.29
N SER A 41 14.34 -13.90 10.41
CA SER A 41 15.44 -14.83 10.67
C SER A 41 16.71 -14.16 11.22
N THR A 42 16.91 -12.87 10.93
CA THR A 42 18.09 -12.13 11.40
C THR A 42 17.85 -11.31 12.66
N CYS A 43 16.61 -10.85 12.90
CA CYS A 43 16.31 -9.92 13.99
C CYS A 43 15.62 -10.60 15.17
N VAL A 44 16.05 -10.27 16.39
CA VAL A 44 15.33 -10.64 17.63
C VAL A 44 14.18 -9.66 17.91
N ARG A 45 13.17 -10.15 18.64
CA ARG A 45 11.96 -9.38 18.96
C ARG A 45 12.24 -8.13 19.80
N ASP A 46 13.07 -8.27 20.83
CA ASP A 46 13.40 -7.23 21.80
C ASP A 46 14.93 -7.19 21.97
N ALA A 47 15.54 -5.99 21.98
CA ALA A 47 16.97 -5.83 22.14
C ALA A 47 17.37 -4.54 22.89
N ASP A 48 18.40 -4.67 23.71
CA ASP A 48 18.86 -3.64 24.65
C ASP A 48 19.90 -2.71 24.00
N GLY A 49 20.60 -3.21 22.97
CA GLY A 49 21.70 -2.54 22.28
C GLY A 49 23.06 -2.57 22.99
N ILE A 50 23.15 -3.16 24.19
CA ILE A 50 24.38 -3.22 25.01
C ILE A 50 25.08 -4.59 24.98
N ASN A 51 24.31 -5.67 25.07
CA ASN A 51 24.83 -7.04 25.13
C ASN A 51 24.49 -7.77 23.83
N PHE A 52 25.41 -8.60 23.36
CA PHE A 52 25.13 -9.50 22.25
C PHE A 52 24.05 -10.51 22.67
N PRO A 53 23.16 -10.93 21.75
CA PRO A 53 22.12 -11.92 22.02
C PRO A 53 22.75 -13.22 22.55
N MET A 54 22.62 -13.47 23.84
CA MET A 54 23.19 -14.66 24.48
C MET A 54 22.27 -15.87 24.25
N LEU A 55 22.86 -16.91 23.67
CA LEU A 55 22.23 -18.21 23.52
C LEU A 55 22.51 -19.04 24.78
N ALA A 56 21.49 -19.23 25.61
CA ALA A 56 21.62 -20.04 26.82
C ALA A 56 21.50 -21.52 26.46
N ASN A 57 22.47 -22.32 26.90
CA ASN A 57 22.38 -23.78 26.90
C ASN A 57 21.80 -24.22 28.26
N SER A 58 20.57 -24.71 28.29
CA SER A 58 20.16 -25.47 29.48
C SER A 58 20.91 -26.80 29.44
N SER A 59 21.56 -27.18 30.53
CA SER A 59 22.33 -28.43 30.68
C SER A 59 21.52 -29.72 30.45
N THR A 60 20.25 -29.60 30.06
CA THR A 60 19.27 -30.69 29.93
C THR A 60 18.57 -30.69 28.56
N SER A 61 18.84 -29.72 27.66
CA SER A 61 18.29 -29.74 26.31
C SER A 61 19.34 -29.40 25.26
N THR A 62 19.33 -30.16 24.16
CA THR A 62 20.24 -30.00 23.00
C THR A 62 19.95 -28.74 22.18
N PHE A 63 19.03 -27.88 22.63
CA PHE A 63 18.61 -26.67 21.94
C PHE A 63 19.13 -25.45 22.70
N THR A 64 19.83 -24.57 22.00
CA THR A 64 20.18 -23.24 22.50
C THR A 64 18.96 -22.32 22.36
N PHE A 65 18.53 -21.73 23.47
CA PHE A 65 17.42 -20.78 23.46
C PHE A 65 17.95 -19.35 23.60
N TYR A 66 17.29 -18.40 22.92
CA TYR A 66 17.59 -16.98 23.08
C TYR A 66 17.23 -16.54 24.50
N SER A 67 18.22 -16.14 25.29
CA SER A 67 17.94 -15.54 26.60
C SER A 67 17.30 -14.18 26.38
N VAL A 68 16.05 -14.07 26.83
CA VAL A 68 15.29 -12.83 26.73
C VAL A 68 15.89 -11.83 27.71
N PRO A 69 16.26 -10.62 27.27
CA PRO A 69 16.85 -9.63 28.15
C PRO A 69 15.84 -9.12 29.18
N ASP A 70 16.34 -8.70 30.34
CA ASP A 70 15.52 -8.17 31.44
C ASP A 70 14.67 -6.95 31.02
N CYS A 71 15.12 -6.19 30.01
CA CYS A 71 14.35 -5.06 29.48
C CYS A 71 13.01 -5.48 28.86
N ALA A 72 12.88 -6.73 28.38
CA ALA A 72 11.65 -7.22 27.78
C ALA A 72 10.56 -7.45 28.85
N ALA A 73 10.96 -7.78 30.08
CA ALA A 73 10.05 -7.91 31.21
C ALA A 73 9.42 -6.57 31.62
N ASN A 74 10.16 -5.47 31.45
CA ASN A 74 9.69 -4.11 31.75
C ASN A 74 9.26 -3.33 30.50
N SER A 75 9.22 -3.96 29.32
CA SER A 75 8.87 -3.33 28.02
C SER A 75 9.65 -2.04 27.71
N SER A 76 10.88 -1.93 28.23
CA SER A 76 11.71 -0.72 28.15
C SER A 76 12.88 -0.87 27.17
N CYS A 77 12.84 -1.89 26.30
CA CYS A 77 13.89 -2.13 25.31
C CYS A 77 13.83 -1.08 24.18
N PRO A 78 14.93 -0.37 23.89
CA PRO A 78 14.96 0.64 22.83
C PRO A 78 15.04 0.05 21.41
N TYR A 79 15.56 -1.18 21.26
CA TYR A 79 15.75 -1.84 19.97
C TYR A 79 14.99 -3.16 19.89
N GLY A 80 15.07 -3.81 18.73
CA GLY A 80 14.36 -5.03 18.41
C GLY A 80 13.21 -4.79 17.44
N LEU A 81 12.73 -5.87 16.85
CA LEU A 81 11.69 -5.83 15.81
C LEU A 81 10.38 -5.18 16.28
N MET A 82 10.06 -5.30 17.58
CA MET A 82 8.82 -4.76 18.16
C MET A 82 8.91 -3.26 18.48
N ASN A 83 10.09 -2.78 18.91
CA ASN A 83 10.24 -1.45 19.50
C ASN A 83 10.87 -0.43 18.54
N TYR A 84 11.61 -0.89 17.52
CA TYR A 84 12.34 -0.01 16.60
C TYR A 84 11.82 -0.16 15.16
N PHE A 85 11.13 0.85 14.64
CA PHE A 85 10.56 0.82 13.29
C PHE A 85 11.61 0.91 12.16
N GLN A 86 12.84 1.32 12.48
CA GLN A 86 13.95 1.44 11.52
C GLN A 86 14.89 0.22 11.56
N VAL A 87 14.44 -0.95 12.00
CA VAL A 87 15.26 -2.19 12.03
C VAL A 87 15.84 -2.52 10.65
N MET A 88 15.12 -2.23 9.56
CA MET A 88 15.62 -2.49 8.21
C MET A 88 16.83 -1.62 7.83
N GLU A 89 17.05 -0.49 8.50
CA GLU A 89 18.21 0.37 8.30
C GLU A 89 19.47 -0.26 8.94
N VAL A 90 19.35 -0.84 10.13
CA VAL A 90 20.49 -1.44 10.85
C VAL A 90 20.94 -2.77 10.24
N GLU A 91 20.04 -3.48 9.55
CA GLU A 91 20.37 -4.71 8.81
C GLU A 91 21.08 -4.43 7.47
N SER A 92 20.97 -3.20 6.96
CA SER A 92 21.49 -2.85 5.65
C SER A 92 22.99 -2.59 5.67
N LEU A 93 23.67 -2.91 4.56
CA LEU A 93 25.09 -2.61 4.39
C LEU A 93 25.37 -1.10 4.45
N TRP A 94 24.40 -0.27 4.03
CA TRP A 94 24.52 1.19 4.01
C TRP A 94 23.18 1.86 4.35
N GLY A 95 23.01 2.25 5.62
CA GLY A 95 21.77 2.84 6.16
C GLY A 95 21.19 4.02 5.37
N PRO A 96 21.98 5.02 4.94
CA PRO A 96 21.49 6.15 4.16
C PRO A 96 20.77 5.73 2.86
N LEU A 97 21.16 4.61 2.25
CA LEU A 97 20.51 4.11 1.03
C LEU A 97 19.06 3.68 1.29
N ILE A 98 18.80 3.05 2.43
CA ILE A 98 17.46 2.65 2.84
C ILE A 98 16.58 3.88 3.06
N THR A 99 17.10 4.89 3.76
CA THR A 99 16.34 6.14 3.98
C THR A 99 16.00 6.83 2.66
N ALA A 100 16.94 6.89 1.71
CA ALA A 100 16.69 7.42 0.37
C ALA A 100 15.62 6.62 -0.39
N GLY A 101 15.64 5.28 -0.26
CA GLY A 101 14.62 4.39 -0.82
C GLY A 101 13.22 4.64 -0.23
N ILE A 102 13.12 4.87 1.08
CA ILE A 102 11.86 5.21 1.76
C ILE A 102 11.30 6.52 1.20
N PHE A 103 12.12 7.56 1.04
CA PHE A 103 11.68 8.82 0.43
C PHE A 103 11.20 8.62 -1.01
N ALA A 104 11.95 7.86 -1.82
CA ALA A 104 11.56 7.59 -3.21
C ALA A 104 10.23 6.83 -3.29
N ALA A 105 10.04 5.79 -2.48
CA ALA A 105 8.82 4.97 -2.47
C ALA A 105 7.58 5.75 -1.98
N THR A 106 7.73 6.50 -0.89
CA THR A 106 6.64 7.28 -0.28
C THR A 106 6.21 8.44 -1.16
N LEU A 107 7.17 9.23 -1.68
CA LEU A 107 6.87 10.36 -2.56
C LEU A 107 6.27 9.89 -3.89
N SER A 108 6.80 8.83 -4.50
CA SER A 108 6.26 8.27 -5.75
C SER A 108 4.80 7.82 -5.58
N SER A 109 4.52 7.08 -4.50
CA SER A 109 3.16 6.60 -4.21
C SER A 109 2.19 7.74 -3.88
N ALA A 110 2.65 8.75 -3.14
CA ALA A 110 1.86 9.94 -2.81
C ALA A 110 1.54 10.79 -4.05
N LEU A 111 2.51 10.97 -4.96
CA LEU A 111 2.29 11.71 -6.22
C LEU A 111 1.33 10.96 -7.13
N ALA A 112 1.46 9.62 -7.23
CA ALA A 112 0.56 8.80 -8.03
C ALA A 112 -0.90 8.89 -7.54
N SER A 113 -1.13 8.86 -6.22
CA SER A 113 -2.47 9.00 -5.64
C SER A 113 -3.02 10.42 -5.78
N LEU A 114 -2.16 11.45 -5.60
CA LEU A 114 -2.53 12.86 -5.76
C LEU A 114 -2.99 13.17 -7.19
N VAL A 115 -2.39 12.56 -8.21
CA VAL A 115 -2.77 12.78 -9.63
C VAL A 115 -3.97 11.94 -10.04
N SER A 116 -4.11 10.72 -9.52
CA SER A 116 -5.17 9.79 -9.93
C SER A 116 -6.53 10.12 -9.34
N ALA A 117 -6.63 10.41 -8.04
CA ALA A 117 -7.93 10.61 -7.38
C ALA A 117 -8.75 11.78 -7.96
N PRO A 118 -8.17 12.97 -8.23
CA PRO A 118 -8.90 14.09 -8.81
C PRO A 118 -9.39 13.82 -10.24
N LYS A 119 -8.63 13.05 -11.03
CA LYS A 119 -9.02 12.68 -12.40
C LYS A 119 -10.22 11.72 -12.41
N VAL A 120 -10.20 10.72 -11.53
CA VAL A 120 -11.35 9.81 -11.35
C VAL A 120 -12.57 10.59 -10.88
N PHE A 121 -12.40 11.47 -9.89
CA PHE A 121 -13.50 12.29 -9.38
C PHE A 121 -14.08 13.25 -10.43
N GLN A 122 -13.22 13.85 -11.26
CA GLN A 122 -13.65 14.68 -12.39
C GLN A 122 -14.45 13.88 -13.42
N ALA A 123 -14.02 12.67 -13.76
CA ALA A 123 -14.74 11.80 -14.71
C ALA A 123 -16.15 11.49 -14.20
N VAL A 124 -16.28 11.08 -12.93
CA VAL A 124 -17.58 10.84 -12.28
C VAL A 124 -18.47 12.09 -12.30
N CYS A 125 -17.89 13.28 -12.08
CA CYS A 125 -18.65 14.53 -12.13
C CYS A 125 -19.07 14.92 -13.56
N LYS A 126 -18.30 14.54 -14.59
CA LYS A 126 -18.66 14.76 -16.00
C LYS A 126 -19.86 13.90 -16.42
N ASP A 127 -19.99 12.71 -15.84
CA ASP A 127 -21.10 11.77 -16.11
C ASP A 127 -22.45 12.21 -15.51
N ARG A 128 -22.47 13.27 -14.68
CA ARG A 128 -23.69 13.84 -14.04
C ARG A 128 -24.56 12.82 -13.30
N LEU A 129 -23.95 11.75 -12.78
CA LEU A 129 -24.64 10.69 -12.03
C LEU A 129 -25.26 11.18 -10.72
N PHE A 130 -24.60 12.11 -10.03
CA PHE A 130 -25.08 12.68 -8.79
C PHE A 130 -25.53 14.13 -8.98
N PRO A 131 -26.73 14.50 -8.52
CA PRO A 131 -27.10 15.92 -8.45
C PRO A 131 -26.16 16.64 -7.48
N TYR A 132 -25.89 17.93 -7.73
CA TYR A 132 -25.07 18.85 -6.91
C TYR A 132 -23.53 18.81 -7.06
N ILE A 133 -22.89 17.72 -7.51
CA ILE A 133 -21.41 17.68 -7.63
C ILE A 133 -20.84 18.23 -8.96
N ASN A 134 -21.70 18.73 -9.85
CA ASN A 134 -21.32 19.25 -11.18
C ASN A 134 -20.30 20.40 -11.14
N PHE A 135 -20.12 21.06 -9.99
CA PHE A 135 -19.13 22.11 -9.79
C PHE A 135 -17.68 21.63 -10.00
N PHE A 136 -17.39 20.36 -9.73
CA PHE A 136 -16.05 19.77 -9.85
C PHE A 136 -15.72 19.22 -11.24
N ALA A 137 -16.72 19.12 -12.14
CA ALA A 137 -16.54 18.63 -13.50
C ALA A 137 -15.75 19.58 -14.41
N LYS A 138 -15.66 20.87 -14.05
CA LYS A 138 -15.02 21.90 -14.87
C LYS A 138 -13.50 21.74 -14.88
N GLY A 139 -12.96 21.29 -16.01
CA GLY A 139 -11.53 21.27 -16.31
C GLY A 139 -11.01 22.68 -16.65
N TYR A 140 -9.74 22.94 -16.35
CA TYR A 140 -9.06 24.22 -16.64
C TYR A 140 -7.81 23.99 -17.49
N GLY A 141 -7.56 24.91 -18.44
CA GLY A 141 -6.37 24.89 -19.29
C GLY A 141 -6.47 23.94 -20.49
N LYS A 142 -5.36 23.80 -21.24
CA LYS A 142 -5.28 22.99 -22.47
C LYS A 142 -5.44 21.48 -22.23
N ASN A 143 -5.12 21.01 -21.03
CA ASN A 143 -5.16 19.60 -20.63
C ASN A 143 -6.38 19.25 -19.76
N GLU A 144 -7.39 20.13 -19.67
CA GLU A 144 -8.62 19.95 -18.88
C GLU A 144 -8.42 19.56 -17.40
N GLU A 145 -7.38 20.08 -16.74
CA GLU A 145 -7.02 19.65 -15.38
C GLU A 145 -8.04 20.09 -14.32
N PRO A 146 -8.43 19.19 -13.39
CA PRO A 146 -9.47 19.48 -12.40
C PRO A 146 -8.90 20.18 -11.16
N ARG A 147 -8.51 21.46 -11.31
CA ARG A 147 -7.93 22.28 -10.21
C ARG A 147 -8.75 22.25 -8.92
N ARG A 148 -10.09 22.25 -9.03
CA ARG A 148 -11.01 22.20 -7.88
C ARG A 148 -10.97 20.85 -7.15
N ALA A 149 -10.85 19.75 -7.89
CA ALA A 149 -10.73 18.42 -7.31
C ALA A 149 -9.35 18.23 -6.66
N TYR A 150 -8.28 18.79 -7.23
CA TYR A 150 -6.97 18.85 -6.57
C TYR A 150 -7.03 19.61 -5.23
N ALA A 151 -7.70 20.77 -5.19
CA ALA A 151 -7.87 21.53 -3.95
C ALA A 151 -8.65 20.72 -2.89
N LEU A 152 -9.72 20.03 -3.29
CA LEU A 152 -10.49 19.17 -2.39
C LEU A 152 -9.63 18.00 -1.87
N ALA A 153 -8.90 17.33 -2.74
CA ALA A 153 -8.00 16.24 -2.35
C ALA A 153 -6.91 16.72 -1.38
N PHE A 154 -6.37 17.93 -1.60
CA PHE A 154 -5.39 18.55 -0.71
C PHE A 154 -5.98 18.84 0.69
N VAL A 155 -7.19 19.38 0.77
CA VAL A 155 -7.86 19.64 2.06
C VAL A 155 -8.10 18.34 2.83
N ILE A 156 -8.57 17.29 2.14
CA ILE A 156 -8.79 15.98 2.77
C ILE A 156 -7.47 15.36 3.23
N ALA A 157 -6.43 15.42 2.39
CA ALA A 157 -5.11 14.93 2.75
C ALA A 157 -4.53 15.67 3.97
N MET A 158 -4.66 17.00 4.01
CA MET A 158 -4.23 17.80 5.15
C MET A 158 -4.97 17.41 6.43
N ALA A 159 -6.29 17.21 6.37
CA ALA A 159 -7.08 16.78 7.51
C ALA A 159 -6.61 15.41 8.06
N MET A 160 -6.26 14.47 7.18
CA MET A 160 -5.74 13.15 7.59
C MET A 160 -4.31 13.24 8.15
N ILE A 161 -3.45 14.09 7.58
CA ILE A 161 -2.08 14.30 8.07
C ILE A 161 -2.07 14.91 9.48
N LEU A 162 -3.04 15.77 9.80
CA LEU A 162 -3.16 16.40 11.13
C LEU A 162 -3.40 15.40 12.28
N ILE A 163 -3.80 14.16 11.99
CA ILE A 163 -3.94 13.10 13.01
C ILE A 163 -2.58 12.73 13.61
N GLY A 164 -1.49 12.81 12.84
CA GLY A 164 -0.12 12.62 13.33
C GLY A 164 0.27 11.18 13.71
N ASP A 165 -0.59 10.18 13.48
CA ASP A 165 -0.31 8.77 13.76
C ASP A 165 -0.65 7.85 12.57
N LEU A 166 0.38 7.15 12.06
CA LEU A 166 0.24 6.22 10.94
C LEU A 166 -0.60 4.99 11.30
N ASN A 167 -0.56 4.56 12.57
CA ASN A 167 -1.32 3.38 13.03
C ASN A 167 -2.82 3.66 13.08
N ALA A 168 -3.23 4.92 13.27
CA ALA A 168 -4.62 5.34 13.18
C ALA A 168 -5.10 5.49 11.73
N ILE A 169 -4.21 5.95 10.83
CA ILE A 169 -4.54 6.21 9.42
C ILE A 169 -4.63 4.91 8.61
N ALA A 170 -3.75 3.94 8.86
CA ALA A 170 -3.65 2.72 8.06
C ALA A 170 -4.97 1.89 8.03
N PRO A 171 -5.68 1.66 9.14
CA PRO A 171 -6.95 0.94 9.12
C PRO A 171 -8.03 1.64 8.29
N ILE A 172 -8.07 2.97 8.30
CA ILE A 172 -9.04 3.76 7.52
C ILE A 172 -8.81 3.54 6.03
N ILE A 173 -7.55 3.64 5.58
CA ILE A 173 -7.16 3.41 4.19
C ILE A 173 -7.51 1.97 3.77
N SER A 174 -7.15 0.98 4.60
CA SER A 174 -7.45 -0.42 4.34
C SER A 174 -8.95 -0.68 4.18
N ASN A 175 -9.79 -0.07 5.02
CA ASN A 175 -11.24 -0.22 4.93
C ASN A 175 -11.80 0.31 3.61
N PHE A 176 -11.40 1.52 3.19
CA PHE A 176 -11.86 2.09 1.92
C PHE A 176 -11.37 1.27 0.70
N PHE A 177 -10.13 0.78 0.72
CA PHE A 177 -9.63 -0.08 -0.36
C PHE A 177 -10.36 -1.42 -0.40
N LEU A 178 -10.58 -2.08 0.73
CA LEU A 178 -11.33 -3.34 0.81
C LEU A 178 -12.76 -3.16 0.32
N ALA A 179 -13.45 -2.09 0.74
CA ALA A 179 -14.79 -1.77 0.26
C ALA A 179 -14.82 -1.58 -1.27
N SER A 180 -13.83 -0.86 -1.84
CA SER A 180 -13.74 -0.68 -3.29
C SER A 180 -13.52 -2.00 -4.03
N TYR A 181 -12.60 -2.85 -3.55
CA TYR A 181 -12.33 -4.16 -4.16
C TYR A 181 -13.54 -5.10 -4.05
N ALA A 182 -14.26 -5.06 -2.92
CA ALA A 182 -15.49 -5.81 -2.74
C ALA A 182 -16.58 -5.35 -3.73
N LEU A 183 -16.77 -4.03 -3.89
CA LEU A 183 -17.74 -3.48 -4.84
C LEU A 183 -17.41 -3.86 -6.29
N ILE A 184 -16.13 -3.83 -6.67
CA ILE A 184 -15.69 -4.20 -8.02
C ILE A 184 -15.94 -5.69 -8.29
N ASN A 185 -15.54 -6.57 -7.36
CA ASN A 185 -15.74 -8.01 -7.50
C ASN A 185 -17.23 -8.36 -7.51
N TYR A 186 -18.02 -7.72 -6.64
CA TYR A 186 -19.47 -7.91 -6.59
C TYR A 186 -20.16 -7.42 -7.87
N ALA A 187 -19.77 -6.27 -8.41
CA ALA A 187 -20.31 -5.77 -9.67
C ALA A 187 -20.01 -6.73 -10.84
N CYS A 188 -18.80 -7.28 -10.92
CA CYS A 188 -18.47 -8.29 -11.94
C CYS A 188 -19.31 -9.57 -11.76
N PHE A 189 -19.45 -10.05 -10.52
CA PHE A 189 -20.26 -11.22 -10.20
C PHE A 189 -21.74 -11.02 -10.57
N ASP A 190 -22.34 -9.88 -10.21
CA ASP A 190 -23.73 -9.55 -10.53
C ASP A 190 -23.96 -9.47 -12.05
N ASN A 191 -23.04 -8.83 -12.79
CA ASN A 191 -23.12 -8.76 -14.25
C ASN A 191 -22.96 -10.13 -14.94
N SER A 192 -22.14 -11.03 -14.38
CA SER A 192 -22.07 -12.43 -14.83
C SER A 192 -23.35 -13.20 -14.51
N PHE A 193 -23.92 -12.99 -13.32
CA PHE A 193 -25.09 -13.72 -12.84
C PHE A 193 -26.38 -13.34 -13.59
N VAL A 194 -26.54 -12.06 -13.91
CA VAL A 194 -27.71 -11.51 -14.62
C VAL A 194 -27.58 -11.67 -16.15
N GLU A 195 -26.44 -12.17 -16.65
CA GLU A 195 -26.14 -12.30 -18.08
C GLU A 195 -26.39 -10.99 -18.86
N SER A 196 -25.86 -9.88 -18.34
CA SER A 196 -26.15 -8.56 -18.93
C SER A 196 -25.70 -8.48 -20.41
N PRO A 197 -26.49 -7.88 -21.33
CA PRO A 197 -26.24 -7.95 -22.77
C PRO A 197 -24.87 -7.44 -23.24
N GLY A 198 -24.28 -6.51 -22.47
CA GLY A 198 -22.99 -5.89 -22.76
C GLY A 198 -21.79 -6.55 -22.09
N PHE A 199 -21.98 -7.56 -21.24
CA PHE A 199 -20.91 -8.15 -20.44
C PHE A 199 -20.41 -9.45 -21.06
N ARG A 200 -19.25 -9.38 -21.73
CA ARG A 200 -18.57 -10.52 -22.38
C ARG A 200 -17.07 -10.51 -22.05
N PRO A 201 -16.66 -10.95 -20.86
CA PRO A 201 -15.26 -10.91 -20.46
C PRO A 201 -14.43 -11.87 -21.31
N GLY A 202 -13.46 -11.33 -22.05
CA GLY A 202 -12.52 -12.11 -22.88
C GLY A 202 -11.31 -12.67 -22.13
N PHE A 203 -11.27 -12.52 -20.80
CA PHE A 203 -10.13 -12.94 -19.98
C PHE A 203 -10.22 -14.42 -19.63
N ARG A 204 -9.17 -15.18 -19.98
CA ARG A 204 -9.14 -16.66 -19.87
C ARG A 204 -9.32 -17.19 -18.44
N TYR A 205 -8.90 -16.44 -17.42
CA TYR A 205 -8.94 -16.88 -16.02
C TYR A 205 -10.05 -16.18 -15.20
N TYR A 206 -11.04 -15.59 -15.87
CA TYR A 206 -12.21 -15.01 -15.21
C TYR A 206 -13.25 -16.10 -14.92
N ASN A 207 -13.89 -16.03 -13.74
CA ASN A 207 -15.03 -16.84 -13.34
C ASN A 207 -15.97 -16.02 -12.46
#